data_AF-A0A378QI46-F1
#
_entry.id   AF-A0A378QI46-F1
#
_cell.length_a   1.000
_cell.length_b   1.000
_cell.length_c   1.000
_cell.angle_alpha   90.00
_cell.angle_beta   90.00
_cell.angle_gamma   90.00
#
_symmetry.space_group_name_H-M   'P 1'
#
loop_
_entity.id
_entity.type
_entity.pdbx_description
1 polymer ?
#
loop_
_entity_poly.entity_id
_entity_poly.type
_entity_poly.pdbx_seq_one_letter_code
_entity_poly.pdbx_strand_id
1 'polypeptide(L)'
;MYQLQTNERTEIFHISSILITCEKYHQKSAFVFFKSKLKWYQTYFDENVLFIELIERDIDDHLSDFNEIKQMEIMWHKTQDLFLKYQFNLLMFLGEDCKVNFKIKDGYFYLFNDE
;
A
#
# COMPACT_ATOMS: atom_id res chain seq x y z
N MET A 1 11.86 -10.00 -1.08
CA MET A 1 10.41 -10.20 -1.23
C MET A 1 9.88 -10.80 0.05
N TYR A 2 8.90 -10.15 0.67
CA TYR A 2 8.13 -10.72 1.79
C TYR A 2 6.80 -11.26 1.25
N GLN A 3 6.35 -12.38 1.78
CA GLN A 3 5.05 -12.96 1.50
C GLN A 3 4.27 -13.01 2.81
N LEU A 4 3.05 -12.50 2.81
CA LEU A 4 2.15 -12.56 3.97
C LEU A 4 0.97 -13.47 3.66
N GLN A 5 0.82 -14.51 4.47
CA GLN A 5 -0.37 -15.35 4.45
C GLN A 5 -1.54 -14.67 5.17
N THR A 6 -2.74 -15.18 4.92
CA THR A 6 -3.95 -14.71 5.60
C THR A 6 -3.78 -14.87 7.12
N ASN A 7 -3.89 -13.76 7.85
CA ASN A 7 -3.69 -13.61 9.31
C ASN A 7 -2.24 -13.37 9.77
N GLU A 8 -1.30 -13.15 8.86
CA GLU A 8 0.06 -12.78 9.23
C GLU A 8 0.23 -11.27 9.45
N ARG A 9 1.14 -10.95 10.36
CA ARG A 9 1.63 -9.60 10.63
C ARG A 9 3.11 -9.59 10.28
N THR A 10 3.53 -8.59 9.51
CA THR A 10 4.95 -8.38 9.24
C THR A 10 5.51 -7.22 10.05
N GLU A 11 6.83 -7.11 10.01
CA GLU A 11 7.68 -6.18 10.76
C GLU A 11 7.26 -4.71 10.67
N ILE A 12 7.78 -3.89 11.60
CA ILE A 12 7.60 -2.45 11.64
C ILE A 12 8.33 -1.82 10.46
N PHE A 13 7.60 -1.07 9.64
CA PHE A 13 8.18 -0.15 8.67
C PHE A 13 8.12 1.27 9.22
N HIS A 14 9.25 1.98 9.20
CA HIS A 14 9.26 3.43 9.42
C HIS A 14 8.75 4.12 8.16
N ILE A 15 7.45 4.36 8.05
CA ILE A 15 6.81 4.87 6.83
C ILE A 15 6.64 6.38 6.92
N SER A 16 6.98 7.09 5.84
CA SER A 16 6.77 8.54 5.70
C SER A 16 5.61 8.89 4.77
N SER A 17 5.30 8.02 3.81
CA SER A 17 4.19 8.21 2.89
C SER A 17 3.64 6.88 2.38
N ILE A 18 2.34 6.86 2.10
CA ILE A 18 1.66 5.82 1.31
C ILE A 18 1.14 6.50 0.05
N LEU A 19 1.51 5.95 -1.10
CA LEU A 19 1.05 6.38 -2.40
C LEU A 19 0.15 5.30 -3.00
N ILE A 20 -1.01 5.74 -3.50
CA ILE A 20 -1.97 4.87 -4.16
C ILE A 20 -2.21 5.41 -5.55
N THR A 21 -2.05 4.51 -6.53
CA THR A 21 -2.31 4.76 -7.94
C THR A 21 -3.59 4.04 -8.34
N CYS A 22 -4.74 4.71 -8.31
CA CYS A 22 -6.00 4.06 -8.67
C CYS A 22 -6.53 4.52 -10.04
N GLU A 23 -7.33 3.65 -10.65
CA GLU A 23 -8.13 4.05 -11.81
C GLU A 23 -9.10 5.16 -11.40
N LYS A 24 -9.10 6.28 -12.15
CA LYS A 24 -9.88 7.49 -11.82
C LYS A 24 -11.36 7.22 -11.52
N TYR A 25 -11.97 6.29 -12.25
CA TYR A 25 -13.41 6.02 -12.19
C TYR A 25 -13.79 4.97 -11.15
N HIS A 26 -12.95 3.96 -10.94
CA HIS A 26 -13.29 2.79 -10.11
C HIS A 26 -12.58 2.78 -8.75
N GLN A 27 -11.66 3.72 -8.50
CA GLN A 27 -10.85 3.80 -7.28
C GLN A 27 -10.15 2.47 -6.89
N LYS A 28 -9.98 1.59 -7.87
CA LYS A 28 -9.31 0.30 -7.74
C LYS A 28 -7.83 0.47 -8.02
N SER A 29 -6.99 -0.16 -7.21
CA SER A 29 -5.55 -0.23 -7.47
C SER A 29 -5.07 -1.67 -7.44
N ALA A 30 -4.20 -2.04 -8.39
CA ALA A 30 -3.48 -3.31 -8.32
C ALA A 30 -2.27 -3.25 -7.37
N PHE A 31 -1.80 -2.03 -7.06
CA PHE A 31 -0.58 -1.80 -6.30
C PHE A 31 -0.79 -0.74 -5.21
N VAL A 32 -0.22 -0.94 -4.03
CA VAL A 32 -0.10 0.14 -3.03
C VAL A 32 1.38 0.33 -2.74
N PHE A 33 1.84 1.58 -2.82
CA PHE A 33 3.24 1.91 -2.57
C PHE A 33 3.37 2.56 -1.20
N PHE A 34 4.45 2.24 -0.50
CA PHE A 34 4.79 2.95 0.73
C PHE A 34 6.27 3.24 0.79
N LYS A 35 6.62 4.43 1.27
CA LYS A 35 8.00 4.88 1.42
C LYS A 35 8.45 4.62 2.84
N SER A 36 9.50 3.80 3.00
CA SER A 36 10.17 3.63 4.28
C SER A 36 11.61 4.12 4.21
N LYS A 37 11.95 5.06 5.09
CA LYS A 37 13.20 5.85 5.02
C LYS A 37 13.33 6.58 3.68
N LEU A 38 14.08 6.00 2.74
CA LEU A 38 14.29 6.51 1.37
C LEU A 38 14.03 5.42 0.31
N LYS A 39 13.40 4.32 0.71
CA LYS A 39 13.14 3.18 -0.18
C LYS A 39 11.64 3.02 -0.36
N TRP A 40 11.24 2.82 -1.60
CA TRP A 40 9.86 2.53 -1.95
C TRP A 40 9.62 1.03 -1.92
N TYR A 41 8.49 0.64 -1.37
CA TYR A 41 7.99 -0.73 -1.39
C TYR A 41 6.66 -0.76 -2.09
N GLN A 42 6.39 -1.82 -2.84
CA GLN A 42 5.08 -2.11 -3.40
C GLN A 42 4.43 -3.28 -2.67
N THR A 43 3.12 -3.19 -2.48
CA THR A 43 2.28 -4.33 -2.16
C THR A 43 1.40 -4.66 -3.35
N TYR A 44 1.27 -5.96 -3.63
CA TYR A 44 0.32 -6.48 -4.61
C TYR A 44 -0.21 -7.83 -4.16
N PHE A 45 -1.34 -8.22 -4.74
CA PHE A 45 -2.02 -9.47 -4.40
C PHE A 45 -1.97 -10.42 -5.58
N ASP A 46 -1.50 -11.64 -5.34
CA ASP A 46 -1.45 -12.69 -6.36
C ASP A 46 -1.72 -14.05 -5.71
N GLU A 47 -2.52 -14.90 -6.37
CA GLU A 47 -2.91 -16.24 -5.89
C GLU A 47 -3.31 -16.36 -4.40
N ASN A 48 -4.01 -15.36 -3.85
CA ASN A 48 -4.40 -15.26 -2.43
C ASN A 48 -3.27 -14.95 -1.44
N VAL A 49 -2.12 -14.50 -1.94
CA VAL A 49 -0.96 -14.12 -1.14
C VAL A 49 -0.69 -12.63 -1.32
N LEU A 50 -0.44 -11.94 -0.22
CA LEU A 50 0.00 -10.55 -0.26
C LEU A 50 1.53 -10.52 -0.36
N PHE A 51 2.04 -9.91 -1.43
CA PHE A 51 3.46 -9.72 -1.66
C PHE A 51 3.87 -8.32 -1.25
N ILE A 52 5.09 -8.19 -0.72
CA ILE A 52 5.75 -6.92 -0.48
C ILE A 52 7.15 -6.98 -1.11
N GLU A 53 7.41 -6.03 -2.00
CA GLU A 53 8.67 -5.98 -2.73
C GLU A 53 9.30 -4.60 -2.62
N LEU A 54 10.63 -4.58 -2.51
CA LEU A 54 11.42 -3.36 -2.61
C LEU A 54 11.48 -2.94 -4.09
N ILE A 55 11.20 -1.67 -4.36
CA ILE A 55 11.38 -1.09 -5.68
C ILE A 55 12.76 -0.42 -5.71
N GLU A 56 13.62 -0.91 -6.61
CA GLU A 56 14.98 -0.38 -6.79
C GLU A 56 15.03 0.93 -7.58
N ARG A 57 13.95 1.28 -8.26
CA ARG A 57 13.81 2.53 -9.02
C ARG A 57 13.22 3.62 -8.13
N ASP A 58 13.61 4.86 -8.36
CA ASP A 58 12.99 5.98 -7.65
C ASP A 58 11.61 6.25 -8.26
N ILE A 59 10.55 5.92 -7.52
CA ILE A 59 9.18 6.16 -7.97
C ILE A 59 8.95 7.66 -8.16
N ASP A 60 9.56 8.51 -7.33
CA ASP A 60 9.32 9.95 -7.29
C ASP A 60 9.50 10.61 -8.68
N ASP A 61 10.47 10.13 -9.46
CA ASP A 61 10.82 10.63 -10.78
C ASP A 61 9.92 10.11 -11.92
N HIS A 62 9.14 9.05 -11.67
CA HIS A 62 8.33 8.35 -12.67
C HIS A 62 6.82 8.48 -12.43
N LEU A 63 6.40 9.25 -11.43
CA LEU A 63 4.98 9.47 -11.11
C LEU A 63 4.20 10.14 -12.25
N SER A 64 4.86 10.93 -13.10
CA SER A 64 4.23 11.61 -14.23
C SER A 64 3.81 10.67 -15.36
N ASP A 65 4.34 9.45 -15.42
CA ASP A 65 4.08 8.51 -16.52
C ASP A 65 2.68 7.86 -16.41
N PHE A 66 2.01 8.04 -15.27
CA PHE A 66 0.71 7.46 -14.97
C PHE A 66 -0.47 8.37 -15.37
N ASN A 67 -0.53 8.78 -16.64
CA ASN A 67 -1.51 9.77 -17.16
C ASN A 67 -3.00 9.45 -16.90
N GLU A 68 -3.35 8.18 -16.70
CA GLU A 68 -4.73 7.71 -16.46
C GLU A 68 -5.06 7.49 -14.98
N ILE A 69 -4.12 7.75 -14.08
CA ILE A 69 -4.21 7.38 -12.68
C ILE A 69 -4.62 8.58 -11.83
N LYS A 70 -5.52 8.35 -10.86
CA LYS A 70 -5.71 9.26 -9.73
C LYS A 70 -4.71 8.89 -8.66
N GLN A 71 -3.84 9.83 -8.32
CA GLN A 71 -2.87 9.66 -7.26
C GLN A 71 -3.46 10.17 -5.96
N MET A 72 -3.36 9.37 -4.91
CA MET A 72 -3.65 9.79 -3.56
C MET A 72 -2.46 9.49 -2.68
N GLU A 73 -1.94 10.52 -2.02
CA GLU A 73 -0.81 10.39 -1.11
C GLU A 73 -1.28 10.68 0.32
N ILE A 74 -0.98 9.76 1.23
CA ILE A 74 -1.10 9.96 2.66
C ILE A 74 0.31 10.23 3.17
N MET A 75 0.59 11.47 3.53
CA MET A 75 1.88 11.89 4.07
C MET A 75 1.79 12.15 5.57
N TRP A 76 2.85 11.74 6.28
CA TRP A 76 3.04 12.11 7.68
C TRP A 76 4.18 13.10 7.82
N HIS A 77 4.03 14.07 8.72
CA HIS A 77 5.08 15.07 8.99
C HIS A 77 6.36 14.47 9.59
N LYS A 78 6.28 13.27 10.15
CA LYS A 78 7.40 12.49 10.70
C LYS A 78 7.16 11.02 10.37
N THR A 79 8.25 10.26 10.19
CA THR A 79 8.17 8.80 10.04
C THR A 79 7.39 8.18 11.18
N GLN A 80 6.45 7.31 10.83
CA GLN A 80 5.61 6.55 11.75
C GLN A 80 6.08 5.10 11.77
N ASP A 81 6.08 4.49 12.96
CA ASP A 81 6.21 3.05 13.09
C ASP A 81 4.89 2.41 12.70
N LEU A 82 4.82 1.86 11.49
CA LEU A 82 3.63 1.21 10.97
C LEU A 82 3.85 -0.31 10.89
N PHE A 83 2.91 -1.06 11.46
CA PHE A 83 2.80 -2.49 11.23
C PHE A 83 1.92 -2.75 10.01
N LEU A 84 2.39 -3.63 9.13
CA LEU A 84 1.57 -4.16 8.06
C LEU A 84 0.89 -5.45 8.53
N LYS A 85 -0.43 -5.48 8.45
CA LYS A 85 -1.23 -6.66 8.80
C LYS A 85 -2.16 -7.02 7.65
N TYR A 86 -2.19 -8.31 7.30
CA TYR A 86 -3.12 -8.84 6.31
C TYR A 86 -4.05 -9.87 6.95
N GLN A 87 -5.35 -9.59 6.96
CA GLN A 87 -6.34 -10.45 7.61
C GLN A 87 -7.69 -10.34 6.90
N PHE A 88 -8.36 -11.46 6.60
CA PHE A 88 -9.69 -11.50 6.01
C PHE A 88 -9.89 -10.54 4.82
N ASN A 89 -8.98 -10.58 3.85
CA ASN A 89 -9.01 -9.67 2.69
C ASN A 89 -8.93 -8.18 3.05
N LEU A 90 -8.29 -7.86 4.17
CA LEU A 90 -8.01 -6.50 4.61
C LEU A 90 -6.52 -6.33 4.81
N LEU A 91 -5.93 -5.40 4.07
CA LEU A 91 -4.58 -4.89 4.32
C LEU A 91 -4.69 -3.67 5.22
N MET A 92 -4.00 -3.69 6.35
CA MET A 92 -4.01 -2.61 7.33
C MET A 92 -2.59 -2.11 7.56
N PHE A 93 -2.42 -0.80 7.49
CA PHE A 93 -1.26 -0.08 7.99
C PHE A 93 -1.64 0.50 9.36
N LEU A 94 -0.99 0.01 10.41
CA LEU A 94 -1.35 0.28 11.80
C LEU A 94 -0.20 1.02 12.50
N GLY A 95 -0.42 2.29 12.84
CA GLY A 95 0.48 3.09 13.67
C GLY A 95 -0.11 3.40 15.04
N GLU A 96 0.62 4.14 15.85
CA GLU A 96 0.17 4.58 17.19
C GLU A 96 -1.09 5.45 17.11
N ASP A 97 -1.07 6.46 16.23
CA ASP A 97 -2.17 7.42 16.08
C ASP A 97 -2.87 7.36 14.71
N CYS A 98 -2.56 6.36 13.87
CA CYS A 98 -3.14 6.28 12.53
C CYS A 98 -3.42 4.84 12.08
N LYS A 99 -4.45 4.72 11.24
CA LYS A 99 -4.85 3.46 10.62
C LYS A 99 -5.30 3.73 9.19
N VAL A 100 -4.64 3.06 8.24
CA VAL A 100 -5.05 3.07 6.82
C VAL A 100 -5.44 1.64 6.44
N ASN A 101 -6.64 1.49 5.88
CA ASN A 101 -7.17 0.18 5.50
C ASN A 101 -7.40 0.11 4.00
N PHE A 102 -7.13 -1.07 3.45
CA PHE A 102 -7.45 -1.41 2.08
C PHE A 102 -8.20 -2.74 2.08
N LYS A 103 -9.42 -2.72 1.54
CA LYS A 103 -10.17 -3.94 1.25
C LYS A 103 -9.59 -4.57 -0.02
N ILE A 104 -9.41 -5.88 -0.01
CA ILE A 104 -8.91 -6.65 -1.14
C ILE A 104 -10.08 -7.41 -1.74
N LYS A 105 -10.33 -7.21 -3.03
CA LYS A 105 -11.39 -7.92 -3.76
C LYS A 105 -10.95 -8.09 -5.21
N ASP A 106 -11.13 -9.30 -5.75
CA ASP A 106 -10.82 -9.62 -7.14
C ASP A 106 -9.37 -9.27 -7.55
N GLY A 107 -8.42 -9.36 -6.60
CA GLY A 107 -7.01 -9.01 -6.81
C GLY A 107 -6.67 -7.51 -6.69
N TYR A 108 -7.65 -6.66 -6.39
CA TYR A 108 -7.47 -5.21 -6.28
C TYR A 108 -7.65 -4.69 -4.85
N PHE A 109 -6.92 -3.62 -4.53
CA PHE A 109 -7.07 -2.82 -3.32
C PHE A 109 -8.08 -1.70 -3.51
N TYR A 110 -8.94 -1.54 -2.51
CA TYR A 110 -9.96 -0.51 -2.42
C TYR A 110 -9.75 0.24 -1.11
N LEU A 111 -9.50 1.55 -1.19
CA LEU A 111 -9.28 2.38 0.00
C LEU A 111 -10.59 2.69 0.74
N PHE A 112 -11.68 2.88 -0.01
CA PHE A 112 -12.99 3.17 0.55
C PHE A 112 -13.89 1.94 0.46
N ASN A 113 -14.78 1.77 1.42
CA ASN A 113 -15.93 0.89 1.23
C ASN A 113 -16.78 1.55 0.16
N ASP A 114 -16.86 0.93 -1.01
CA ASP A 114 -18.09 1.01 -1.79
C ASP A 114 -19.16 0.33 -0.92
N GLU A 115 -19.97 1.15 -0.25
CA GLU A 115 -21.37 0.78 0.00
C GLU A 115 -22.13 0.82 -1.32
#